data_AF-A0A524PNW2-F1
#
_entry.id   AF-A0A524PNW2-F1
#
_cell.length_a   1.000
_cell.length_b   1.000
_cell.length_c   1.000
_cell.angle_alpha   90.00
_cell.angle_beta   90.00
_cell.angle_gamma   90.00
#
_symmetry.space_group_name_H-M   'P 1'
#
loop_
_entity.id
_entity.type
_entity.pdbx_description
1 polymer ?
#
loop_
_entity_poly.entity_id
_entity_poly.type
_entity_poly.pdbx_seq_one_letter_code
_entity_poly.pdbx_strand_id
1 'polypeptide(L)'
;MIASREAEWPAVSVDVCGYKRRRHVALEELARKLADQAKYRHRPVTLEPMPPDERRVVHLALANHPDVYTESVGEDVDRKVVIHPKRG
;
A
#
# COMPACT_ATOMS: atom_id res chain seq x y z
N MET A 1 24.27 19.93 -35.44
CA MET A 1 23.86 19.90 -34.02
C MET A 1 22.38 20.23 -33.98
N ILE A 2 21.53 19.28 -33.60
CA ILE A 2 20.10 19.52 -33.42
C ILE A 2 19.83 19.24 -31.94
N ALA A 3 19.57 20.30 -31.18
CA ALA A 3 19.26 20.20 -29.76
C ALA A 3 17.76 19.90 -29.62
N SER A 4 17.43 18.64 -29.33
CA SER A 4 16.10 18.22 -28.94
C SER A 4 15.74 18.88 -27.61
N ARG A 5 14.81 19.83 -27.64
CA ARG A 5 14.19 20.34 -26.40
C ARG A 5 13.21 19.27 -25.92
N GLU A 6 13.64 18.47 -24.95
CA GLU A 6 12.78 17.58 -24.20
C GLU A 6 11.73 18.44 -23.48
N ALA A 7 10.50 18.39 -23.98
CA ALA A 7 9.37 18.99 -23.29
C ALA A 7 9.11 18.13 -22.04
N GLU A 8 9.60 18.58 -20.89
CA GLU A 8 9.23 18.04 -19.59
C GLU A 8 7.71 18.21 -19.41
N TRP A 9 6.94 17.14 -19.61
CA TRP A 9 5.52 17.16 -19.30
C TRP A 9 5.34 17.26 -17.78
N PRO A 10 4.65 18.29 -17.27
CA PRO A 10 4.36 18.37 -15.84
C PRO A 10 3.43 17.21 -15.45
N ALA A 11 3.78 16.52 -14.36
CA ALA A 11 2.94 15.46 -13.80
C ALA A 11 1.64 16.07 -13.22
N VAL A 12 0.56 16.05 -14.00
CA VAL A 12 -0.76 16.51 -13.57
C VAL A 12 -1.49 15.38 -12.83
N SER A 13 -1.62 15.47 -11.51
CA SER A 13 -2.48 14.58 -10.74
C SER A 13 -3.88 15.18 -10.61
N VAL A 14 -4.87 14.56 -11.26
CA VAL A 14 -6.29 14.89 -11.07
C VAL A 14 -6.79 14.22 -9.78
N ASP A 15 -7.21 15.01 -8.80
CA ASP A 15 -7.90 14.54 -7.60
C ASP A 15 -9.37 14.98 -7.67
N VAL A 16 -10.28 14.01 -7.72
CA VAL A 16 -11.71 14.27 -7.78
C VAL A 16 -12.24 14.40 -6.36
N CYS A 17 -12.51 15.62 -5.91
CA CYS A 17 -13.13 15.92 -4.60
C CYS A 17 -12.47 15.19 -3.40
N GLY A 18 -11.15 15.02 -3.36
CA GLY A 18 -10.43 14.37 -2.26
C GLY A 18 -10.60 12.84 -2.19
N TYR A 19 -11.02 12.19 -3.28
CA TYR A 19 -11.24 10.75 -3.34
C TYR A 19 -9.96 9.96 -2.98
N LYS A 20 -8.80 10.35 -3.53
CA LYS A 20 -7.53 9.67 -3.24
C LYS A 20 -7.21 9.70 -1.74
N ARG A 21 -7.40 10.87 -1.11
CA ARG A 21 -7.19 11.02 0.33
C ARG A 21 -8.14 10.14 1.15
N ARG A 22 -9.44 10.13 0.84
CA ARG A 22 -10.42 9.27 1.53
C ARG A 22 -10.08 7.79 1.36
N ARG A 23 -9.69 7.40 0.15
CA ARG A 23 -9.28 6.03 -0.17
C ARG A 23 -8.04 5.61 0.63
N HIS A 24 -7.04 6.46 0.73
CA HIS A 24 -5.83 6.20 1.53
C HIS A 24 -6.17 6.05 3.01
N VAL A 25 -6.96 6.94 3.58
CA VAL A 25 -7.39 6.85 4.99
C VAL A 25 -8.13 5.54 5.25
N ALA A 26 -9.04 5.15 4.37
CA ALA A 26 -9.76 3.88 4.48
C ALA A 26 -8.81 2.66 4.41
N LEU A 27 -7.79 2.71 3.55
CA LEU A 27 -6.76 1.66 3.45
C LEU A 27 -5.88 1.58 4.69
N GLU A 28 -5.50 2.72 5.28
CA GLU A 28 -4.75 2.76 6.53
C GLU A 28 -5.54 2.13 7.68
N GLU A 29 -6.82 2.47 7.81
CA GLU A 29 -7.71 1.88 8.80
C GLU A 29 -7.90 0.38 8.59
N LEU A 30 -8.08 -0.05 7.34
CA LEU A 30 -8.17 -1.46 6.99
C LEU A 30 -6.89 -2.20 7.37
N ALA A 31 -5.72 -1.65 7.01
CA ALA A 31 -4.42 -2.24 7.30
C ALA A 31 -4.23 -2.46 8.81
N ARG A 32 -4.58 -1.47 9.64
CA ARG A 32 -4.51 -1.60 11.11
C ARG A 32 -5.43 -2.69 11.64
N LYS A 33 -6.69 -2.73 11.20
CA LYS A 33 -7.64 -3.78 11.60
C LYS A 33 -7.15 -5.19 11.22
N LEU A 34 -6.59 -5.33 10.03
CA LEU A 34 -6.05 -6.61 9.56
C LEU A 34 -4.75 -6.98 10.30
N ALA A 35 -3.93 -6.01 10.70
CA ALA A 35 -2.77 -6.24 11.54
C ALA A 35 -3.16 -6.78 12.91
N ASP A 36 -4.18 -6.18 13.56
CA ASP A 36 -4.72 -6.68 14.82
C ASP A 36 -5.27 -8.11 14.68
N GLN A 37 -5.97 -8.39 13.57
CA GLN A 37 -6.46 -9.73 13.27
C GLN A 37 -5.33 -10.73 13.03
N ALA A 38 -4.28 -10.35 12.30
CA ALA A 38 -3.11 -11.19 12.04
C ALA A 38 -2.36 -11.53 13.32
N LYS A 39 -2.20 -10.53 14.21
CA LYS A 39 -1.66 -10.69 15.56
C LYS A 39 -2.51 -11.64 16.40
N TYR A 40 -3.82 -11.38 16.50
CA TYR A 40 -4.74 -12.18 17.33
C TYR A 40 -4.82 -13.64 16.89
N ARG A 41 -4.89 -13.88 15.57
CA ARG A 41 -4.99 -15.25 15.03
C ARG A 41 -3.64 -15.94 14.88
N HIS A 42 -2.53 -15.22 15.08
CA HIS A 42 -1.17 -15.66 14.74
C HIS A 42 -1.07 -16.28 13.34
N ARG A 43 -1.82 -15.72 12.38
CA ARG A 43 -1.86 -16.19 10.99
C ARG A 43 -1.69 -15.02 10.03
N PRO A 44 -0.98 -15.21 8.91
CA PRO A 44 -0.87 -14.19 7.88
C PRO A 44 -2.25 -13.83 7.31
N VAL A 45 -2.44 -12.56 6.99
CA VAL A 45 -3.65 -12.04 6.35
C VAL A 45 -3.27 -11.42 5.01
N THR A 46 -3.93 -11.88 3.95
CA THR A 46 -3.69 -11.42 2.58
C THR A 46 -4.73 -10.39 2.19
N LEU A 47 -4.28 -9.25 1.68
CA LEU A 47 -5.16 -8.23 1.11
C LEU A 47 -5.46 -8.53 -0.36
N GLU A 48 -6.49 -7.87 -0.88
CA GLU A 48 -6.76 -7.89 -2.32
C GLU A 48 -5.61 -7.24 -3.11
N PRO A 49 -5.35 -7.68 -4.35
CA PRO A 49 -4.42 -7.00 -5.24
C PRO A 49 -4.80 -5.53 -5.40
N MET A 50 -3.81 -4.64 -5.34
CA MET A 50 -4.04 -3.20 -5.40
C MET A 50 -2.89 -2.48 -6.11
N PRO A 51 -3.13 -1.28 -6.65
CA PRO A 51 -2.10 -0.56 -7.39
C PRO A 51 -0.91 -0.17 -6.50
N PRO A 52 0.26 0.14 -7.09
CA PRO A 52 1.50 0.38 -6.33
C PRO A 52 1.42 1.50 -5.29
N ASP A 53 0.62 2.54 -5.54
CA ASP A 53 0.40 3.65 -4.62
C ASP A 53 -0.38 3.20 -3.37
N GLU A 54 -1.46 2.44 -3.55
CA GLU A 54 -2.24 1.87 -2.45
C GLU A 54 -1.40 0.87 -1.63
N ARG A 55 -0.59 0.01 -2.28
CA ARG A 55 0.33 -0.89 -1.57
C ARG A 55 1.32 -0.14 -0.72
N ARG A 56 1.86 0.97 -1.23
CA ARG A 56 2.78 1.83 -0.49
C ARG A 56 2.12 2.40 0.77
N VAL A 57 0.86 2.81 0.69
CA VAL A 57 0.11 3.30 1.86
C VAL A 57 0.03 2.22 2.95
N VAL A 58 -0.32 0.97 2.59
CA VAL A 58 -0.37 -0.15 3.56
C VAL A 58 0.99 -0.43 4.18
N HIS A 59 2.04 -0.49 3.36
CA HIS A 59 3.41 -0.70 3.84
C HIS A 59 3.85 0.40 4.81
N LEU A 60 3.59 1.66 4.50
CA LEU A 60 3.95 2.79 5.38
C LEU A 60 3.10 2.81 6.66
N ALA A 61 1.82 2.49 6.58
CA ALA A 61 0.91 2.46 7.72
C ALA A 61 1.34 1.44 8.79
N LEU A 62 1.95 0.33 8.36
CA LEU A 62 2.38 -0.77 9.24
C LEU A 62 3.90 -0.85 9.44
N ALA A 63 4.69 0.03 8.81
CA ALA A 63 6.16 0.00 8.87
C ALA A 63 6.71 0.02 10.31
N ASN A 64 6.09 0.84 11.17
CA ASN A 64 6.50 1.00 12.57
C ASN A 64 5.72 0.10 13.55
N HIS A 65 4.94 -0.87 13.05
CA HIS A 65 4.14 -1.71 13.92
C HIS A 65 5.03 -2.72 14.69
N PRO A 66 4.92 -2.80 16.02
CA PRO A 66 5.80 -3.66 16.83
C PRO A 66 5.59 -5.14 16.55
N ASP A 67 4.34 -5.55 16.29
CA ASP A 67 3.94 -6.97 16.27
C ASP A 67 3.68 -7.58 14.88
N VAL A 68 3.72 -6.79 13.80
CA VAL A 68 3.48 -7.30 12.44
C VAL A 68 4.50 -6.75 11.45
N TYR A 69 4.66 -7.42 10.32
CA TYR A 69 5.37 -6.93 9.15
C TYR A 69 4.57 -7.20 7.88
N THR A 70 4.90 -6.50 6.80
CA THR A 70 4.18 -6.57 5.54
C THR A 70 5.08 -7.00 4.40
N GLU A 71 4.58 -7.82 3.49
CA GLU A 71 5.31 -8.29 2.31
C GLU A 71 4.42 -8.16 1.06
N SER A 72 4.99 -7.72 -0.07
CA SER A 72 4.27 -7.68 -1.35
C SER A 72 4.54 -8.98 -2.13
N VAL A 73 3.52 -9.81 -2.31
CA VAL A 73 3.60 -11.12 -2.98
C VAL A 73 2.80 -11.08 -4.30
N GLY A 74 3.30 -11.73 -5.35
CA GLY A 74 2.67 -11.78 -6.67
C GLY A 74 3.31 -10.85 -7.70
N GLU A 75 2.84 -10.94 -8.94
CA GLU A 75 3.38 -10.22 -10.11
C GLU A 75 2.32 -9.30 -10.71
N ASP A 76 2.76 -8.15 -11.23
CA ASP A 76 1.95 -7.15 -11.92
C ASP A 76 0.59 -6.84 -11.24
N VAL A 77 -0.50 -7.23 -11.90
CA VAL A 77 -1.90 -6.96 -11.50
C VAL A 77 -2.35 -7.81 -10.31
N ASP A 78 -1.71 -8.95 -10.10
CA ASP A 78 -2.01 -9.88 -9.00
C ASP A 78 -1.17 -9.59 -7.75
N ARG A 79 -0.31 -8.56 -7.82
CA ARG A 79 0.56 -8.19 -6.72
C ARG A 79 -0.24 -7.62 -5.56
N LYS A 80 -0.18 -8.33 -4.44
CA LYS A 80 -0.95 -8.07 -3.22
C LYS A 80 -0.05 -7.94 -2.01
N VAL A 81 -0.57 -7.34 -0.95
CA VAL A 81 0.15 -7.21 0.33
C VAL A 81 -0.31 -8.29 1.29
N VAL A 82 0.64 -8.96 1.91
CA VAL A 82 0.42 -9.94 2.98
C VAL A 82 0.94 -9.35 4.28
N ILE A 83 0.11 -9.34 5.31
CA ILE A 83 0.47 -8.93 6.67
C ILE A 83 0.79 -10.19 7.46
N HIS A 84 2.00 -10.27 7.97
CA HIS A 84 2.49 -11.38 8.77
C HIS A 84 2.62 -10.95 10.24
N PRO A 85 2.14 -11.75 11.20
CA PRO A 85 2.48 -11.53 12.59
C PRO A 85 3.97 -11.82 12.81
N LYS A 86 4.65 -10.95 13.54
CA LYS A 86 5.99 -11.23 14.04
C LYS A 86 5.89 -12.32 15.10
N ARG A 87 6.83 -13.26 15.08
CA ARG A 87 7.00 -14.17 16.21
C ARG A 87 7.57 -13.34 17.35
N GLY A 88 6.78 -13.19 18.42
CA GLY A 88 7.25 -12.68 19.70
C GLY A 88 8.20 -13.65 20.37
#